data_AF-A0A538EC75-F1
#
_entry.id   AF-A0A538EC75-F1
#
_cell.length_a   1.000
_cell.length_b   1.000
_cell.length_c   1.000
_cell.angle_alpha   90.00
_cell.angle_beta   90.00
_cell.angle_gamma   90.00
#
_symmetry.space_group_name_H-M   'P 1'
#
loop_
_entity.id
_entity.type
_entity.pdbx_description
1 polymer ?
#
loop_
_entity_poly.entity_id
_entity_poly.type
_entity_poly.pdbx_seq_one_letter_code
_entity_poly.pdbx_strand_id
1 'polypeptide(L)'
;MTKWLAAAIALGAALLPLVAVCVRGSALEGLVALEAAGVIASLALVVLSEAFNRQPFIDLAIVLVAMSFAGSLGYLRYFERRRRE
;
A
#
# COMPACT_ATOMS: atom_id res chain seq x y z
N MET A 1 14.85 -1.03 21.03
CA MET A 1 13.90 -1.05 19.90
C MET A 1 12.50 -0.92 20.49
N THR A 2 11.82 0.22 20.29
CA THR A 2 10.41 0.35 20.68
C THR A 2 9.58 -0.66 19.88
N LYS A 3 8.55 -1.25 20.52
CA LYS A 3 7.65 -2.25 19.90
C LYS A 3 7.08 -1.75 18.56
N TRP A 4 6.82 -0.44 18.48
CA TRP A 4 6.37 0.25 17.27
C TRP A 4 7.41 0.25 16.14
N LEU A 5 8.69 0.48 16.43
CA LEU A 5 9.73 0.44 15.39
C LEU A 5 9.87 -0.99 14.81
N ALA A 6 9.78 -2.02 15.66
CA ALA A 6 9.79 -3.40 15.21
C ALA A 6 8.58 -3.72 14.31
N ALA A 7 7.39 -3.22 14.67
CA ALA A 7 6.19 -3.35 13.84
C ALA A 7 6.33 -2.63 12.49
N ALA A 8 6.91 -1.43 12.46
CA ALA A 8 7.19 -0.70 11.21
C ALA A 8 8.14 -1.48 10.28
N ILE A 9 9.21 -2.07 10.84
CA ILE A 9 10.14 -2.90 10.08
C ILE A 9 9.43 -4.16 9.54
N ALA A 10 8.60 -4.80 10.35
CA ALA A 10 7.84 -5.98 9.92
C ALA A 10 6.86 -5.65 8.78
N LEU A 11 6.14 -4.52 8.87
CA LEU A 11 5.26 -4.04 7.80
C LEU A 11 6.05 -3.67 6.54
N GLY A 12 7.20 -3.02 6.68
CA GLY A 12 8.10 -2.73 5.56
C GLY A 12 8.62 -4.00 4.88
N ALA A 13 8.98 -5.02 5.65
CA ALA A 13 9.39 -6.32 5.11
C ALA A 13 8.25 -7.04 4.38
N ALA A 14 7.00 -6.89 4.84
CA ALA A 14 5.82 -7.43 4.18
C ALA A 14 5.56 -6.83 2.79
N LEU A 15 6.13 -5.67 2.47
CA LEU A 15 6.05 -5.08 1.12
C LEU A 15 6.92 -5.82 0.10
N LEU A 16 8.00 -6.49 0.52
CA LEU A 16 8.91 -7.20 -0.39
C LEU A 16 8.20 -8.29 -1.23
N PRO A 17 7.41 -9.21 -0.65
CA PRO A 17 6.68 -10.20 -1.44
C PRO A 17 5.62 -9.55 -2.34
N LEU A 18 4.98 -8.46 -1.89
CA LEU A 18 3.99 -7.75 -2.70
C LEU A 18 4.61 -7.12 -3.95
N VAL A 19 5.79 -6.49 -3.81
CA VAL A 19 6.56 -5.98 -4.95
C VAL A 19 6.94 -7.12 -5.90
N ALA A 20 7.33 -8.28 -5.37
CA ALA A 20 7.62 -9.44 -6.21
C ALA A 20 6.40 -9.91 -7.02
N VAL A 21 5.20 -9.92 -6.42
CA VAL A 21 3.94 -10.23 -7.12
C VAL A 21 3.60 -9.15 -8.15
N CYS A 22 3.77 -7.87 -7.84
CA CYS A 22 3.53 -6.78 -8.79
C CYS A 22 4.40 -6.89 -10.05
N VAL A 23 5.65 -7.35 -9.92
CA VAL A 23 6.59 -7.45 -11.06
C VAL A 23 6.42 -8.77 -11.83
N ARG A 24 5.99 -9.85 -11.18
CA ARG A 24 5.95 -11.20 -11.78
C ARG A 24 4.56 -11.69 -12.17
N GLY A 25 3.51 -11.14 -11.56
CA GLY A 25 2.13 -11.56 -11.76
C GLY A 25 1.49 -10.96 -13.00
N SER A 26 0.27 -11.43 -13.28
CA SER A 26 -0.60 -10.80 -14.28
C SER A 26 -1.02 -9.38 -13.85
N ALA A 27 -1.52 -8.57 -14.80
CA ALA A 27 -1.96 -7.21 -14.52
C ALA A 27 -2.99 -7.10 -13.38
N LEU A 28 -3.92 -8.06 -13.28
CA LEU A 28 -4.93 -8.09 -12.21
C LEU A 28 -4.34 -8.55 -10.87
N GLU A 29 -3.44 -9.54 -10.86
CA GLU A 29 -2.75 -9.97 -9.63
C GLU A 29 -1.84 -8.85 -9.11
N GLY A 30 -1.13 -8.16 -10.00
CA GLY A 30 -0.33 -7.00 -9.65
C GLY A 30 -1.17 -5.84 -9.11
N LEU A 31 -2.37 -5.61 -9.64
CA LEU A 31 -3.30 -4.60 -9.11
C LEU A 31 -3.74 -4.92 -7.66
N VAL A 32 -4.11 -6.17 -7.40
CA VAL A 32 -4.50 -6.60 -6.05
C VAL A 32 -3.32 -6.50 -5.09
N ALA A 33 -2.12 -6.90 -5.53
CA ALA A 33 -0.90 -6.77 -4.74
C ALA A 33 -0.56 -5.29 -4.46
N LEU A 34 -0.79 -4.40 -5.42
CA LEU A 34 -0.56 -2.96 -5.26
C LEU A 34 -1.53 -2.34 -4.25
N GLU A 35 -2.81 -2.73 -4.27
CA GLU A 35 -3.78 -2.30 -3.25
C GLU A 35 -3.40 -2.77 -1.85
N ALA A 36 -3.04 -4.05 -1.72
CA ALA A 36 -2.58 -4.58 -0.44
C ALA A 36 -1.30 -3.85 0.04
N ALA A 37 -0.39 -3.51 -0.88
CA ALA A 37 0.80 -2.73 -0.56
C ALA A 37 0.45 -1.31 -0.09
N GLY A 38 -0.53 -0.65 -0.69
CA GLY A 38 -1.02 0.66 -0.26
C GLY A 38 -1.57 0.65 1.17
N VAL A 39 -2.33 -0.39 1.54
CA VAL A 39 -2.84 -0.58 2.91
C VAL A 39 -1.70 -0.81 3.90
N ILE A 40 -0.76 -1.71 3.59
CA ILE A 40 0.38 -2.01 4.47
C ILE A 40 1.27 -0.78 4.64
N ALA A 41 1.54 -0.04 3.57
CA ALA A 41 2.33 1.19 3.62
C ALA A 41 1.64 2.26 4.47
N SER A 42 0.31 2.40 4.37
CA SER A 42 -0.46 3.35 5.19
C SER A 42 -0.41 2.97 6.67
N LEU A 43 -0.55 1.68 7.00
CA LEU A 43 -0.39 1.18 8.37
C LEU A 43 1.04 1.39 8.88
N ALA A 44 2.05 1.20 8.04
CA ALA A 44 3.43 1.46 8.40
C ALA A 44 3.65 2.93 8.78
N LEU A 45 3.06 3.87 8.03
CA LEU A 45 3.09 5.31 8.36
C LEU A 45 2.41 5.62 9.69
N VAL A 46 1.26 4.99 10.00
CA VAL A 46 0.59 5.16 11.30
C VAL A 46 1.48 4.67 12.44
N VAL A 47 2.08 3.49 12.31
CA VAL A 47 3.00 2.95 13.32
C VAL A 47 4.25 3.82 13.45
N LEU A 48 4.72 4.42 12.36
CA LEU A 48 5.85 5.36 12.34
C LEU A 48 5.51 6.66 13.09
N SER A 49 4.27 7.15 12.96
CA SER A 49 3.77 8.30 13.71
C SER A 49 3.97 8.09 15.21
N GLU A 50 3.59 6.91 15.71
CA GLU A 50 3.71 6.55 17.12
C GLU A 50 5.17 6.32 17.52
N ALA A 51 5.97 5.69 16.66
CA ALA A 51 7.38 5.41 16.93
C ALA A 51 8.23 6.68 17.06
N PHE A 52 7.95 7.71 16.25
CA PHE A 52 8.69 8.97 16.23
C PHE A 52 7.98 10.11 16.99
N ASN A 53 6.76 9.86 17.47
CA ASN A 53 5.90 10.86 18.12
C ASN A 53 5.71 12.11 17.23
N ARG A 54 5.53 11.87 15.92
CA ARG A 54 5.46 12.90 14.86
C ARG A 54 4.12 12.78 14.13
N GLN A 55 3.24 13.73 14.42
CA GLN A 55 1.90 13.84 13.84
C GLN A 55 1.81 13.86 12.29
N PRO A 56 2.79 14.42 11.52
CA PRO A 56 2.67 14.51 10.07
C PRO A 56 2.53 13.17 9.33
N PHE A 57 2.92 12.04 9.95
CA PHE A 57 2.80 10.74 9.31
C PHE A 57 1.35 10.24 9.18
N ILE A 58 0.43 10.72 10.02
CA ILE A 58 -0.99 10.37 9.93
C ILE A 58 -1.64 11.00 8.70
N ASP A 59 -1.35 12.27 8.42
CA ASP A 59 -1.88 12.94 7.22
C ASP A 59 -1.43 12.22 5.95
N LEU A 60 -0.16 11.80 5.89
CA LEU A 60 0.38 11.01 4.80
C LEU A 60 -0.31 9.64 4.68
N ALA A 61 -0.57 8.95 5.80
CA ALA A 61 -1.25 7.67 5.79
C ALA A 61 -2.68 7.77 5.21
N ILE A 62 -3.42 8.81 5.60
CA ILE A 62 -4.80 9.05 5.14
C ILE A 62 -4.82 9.36 3.64
N VAL A 63 -3.92 10.23 3.17
CA VAL A 63 -3.83 10.56 1.75
C VAL A 63 -3.43 9.34 0.93
N LEU A 64 -2.45 8.56 1.41
CA LEU A 64 -1.96 7.38 0.71
C LEU A 64 -3.04 6.31 0.56
N VAL A 65 -3.78 5.99 1.63
CA VAL A 65 -4.83 4.97 1.55
C VAL A 65 -5.96 5.38 0.61
N ALA A 66 -6.35 6.66 0.62
CA ALA A 66 -7.39 7.18 -0.27
C ALA A 66 -6.94 7.16 -1.73
N MET A 67 -5.70 7.58 -2.01
CA MET A 67 -5.14 7.60 -3.36
C MET A 67 -4.88 6.21 -3.92
N SER A 68 -4.41 5.26 -3.10
CA SER A 68 -4.23 3.86 -3.53
C SER A 68 -5.56 3.32 -4.06
N PHE A 69 -6.60 3.39 -3.21
CA PHE A 69 -7.92 2.88 -3.53
C PHE A 69 -8.51 3.53 -4.79
N ALA A 70 -8.41 4.86 -4.91
CA ALA A 70 -8.85 5.58 -6.09
C ALA A 70 -8.08 5.15 -7.36
N GLY A 71 -6.76 4.97 -7.25
CA GLY A 71 -5.90 4.50 -8.34
C GLY A 71 -6.27 3.10 -8.81
N SER A 72 -6.54 2.18 -7.88
CA SER A 72 -6.91 0.81 -8.23
C SER A 72 -8.26 0.71 -8.92
N LEU A 73 -9.27 1.45 -8.43
CA LEU A 73 -10.56 1.57 -9.11
C LEU A 73 -10.43 2.19 -10.50
N GLY A 74 -9.58 3.21 -10.64
CA GLY A 74 -9.28 3.85 -11.93
C GLY A 74 -8.70 2.85 -12.93
N TYR A 75 -7.73 2.05 -12.50
CA TYR A 75 -7.11 1.02 -13.35
C TYR A 75 -8.09 -0.10 -13.69
N LEU A 76 -8.89 -0.57 -12.72
CA LEU A 76 -9.87 -1.63 -12.95
C LEU A 76 -10.91 -1.19 -13.99
N ARG A 77 -11.43 0.04 -13.89
CA ARG A 77 -12.36 0.60 -14.89
C ARG A 77 -11.73 0.71 -16.28
N TYR A 78 -10.47 1.10 -16.36
CA TYR A 78 -9.73 1.15 -17.63
C TYR A 78 -9.59 -0.26 -18.24
N PHE A 79 -9.24 -1.25 -17.42
CA PHE A 79 -9.09 -2.63 -17.84
C PHE A 79 -10.41 -3.25 -18.31
N GLU A 80 -11.51 -3.02 -17.58
CA GLU A 80 -12.85 -3.46 -17.98
C GLU A 80 -13.30 -2.85 -19.30
N ARG A 81 -12.99 -1.56 -19.54
CA ARG A 81 -13.32 -0.88 -20.80
C ARG A 81 -12.55 -1.48 -21.96
N ARG A 82 -11.23 -1.69 -21.82
CA ARG A 82 -10.38 -2.33 -22.83
C ARG A 82 -10.78 -3.76 -23.16
N ARG A 83 -11.36 -4.50 -22.20
CA ARG A 83 -11.83 -5.88 -22.43
C ARG A 83 -13.13 -5.95 -23.25
N ARG A 84 -13.91 -4.86 -23.30
CA ARG A 84 -15.19 -4.80 -24.04
C ARG A 84 -15.04 -4.36 -25.50
N GLU A 85 -13.89 -3.80 -25.88
CA GLU A 85 -13.52 -3.42 -27.24
C GLU A 85 -12.82 -4.59 -27.96
#